data_AF-A0A2E7UQ58-F1
#
_entry.id   AF-A0A2E7UQ58-F1
#
_cell.length_a   1.000
_cell.length_b   1.000
_cell.length_c   1.000
_cell.angle_alpha   90.00
_cell.angle_beta   90.00
_cell.angle_gamma   90.00
#
_symmetry.space_group_name_H-M   'P 1'
#
loop_
_entity.id
_entity.type
_entity.pdbx_description
1 polymer ?
#
loop_
_entity_poly.entity_id
_entity_poly.type
_entity_poly.pdbx_seq_one_letter_code
_entity_poly.pdbx_strand_id
1 'polypeptide(L)'
;MAPVRARSRPYLRVPCTILYRCGMALVFMACRDDPAAKTTNNEATPVESVPTDAPMALTPTERNNTIRDLFGFPSNASDWPDPPDIAERFSSPADSLGGVFSPAVQPPVWPVELPAEAGVHGFDGMLDGQEPTAYGVEAWQQATLHFAPYALVSSAFWSCDDPSDLSDTDREACAWNSIQRFASRAWRRPIDDEERERLDALWQSQRAVGNIEEAIVISVSAILLSPRFTHRIEAGKSDSDTGTHRTLTALELASRLSYALWDTMPDSELFRAADSGELETEAQVRAQVRRMLADDRARETTARFHHAWLGTDAVLTISPSREAHAARFGLSPVPTSSAADCDLEWPGVVGPLRHALYADLSLTVIDRIFEGPGTFTELLTTDVGYRASVSEPVFGDVTVDEEAETVSWPYTYVFASSPAAGVHRMERVRHTGTERAGILSSPAVMAVGAYPVHPGPIPRGVNILERVLCMDLGLPPEGAEGALPPDLTDVESTNRSRTEQATASATCAACHDRINPLGFAFESYDALGAWRDTDNGLPVDTSVEVRLDGTLIPIDGAAALGAAIASSDEARRCYALHTVRTATGIDWDAFDPRITPVLDAFQSNDHIPTLIEDIAVSHIFRTLEVAEVSP
;
A
#
# COMPACT_ATOMS: atom_id res chain seq x y z
N MET A 1 45.50 24.61 28.57
CA MET A 1 44.05 24.76 28.30
C MET A 1 43.32 23.75 29.17
N ALA A 2 42.37 24.22 29.98
CA ALA A 2 41.73 23.44 31.05
C ALA A 2 40.73 22.40 30.51
N PRO A 3 40.54 21.24 31.20
CA PRO A 3 39.52 20.27 30.86
C PRO A 3 38.19 20.63 31.55
N VAL A 4 37.08 20.70 30.79
CA VAL A 4 35.74 20.86 31.36
C VAL A 4 35.16 19.48 31.66
N ARG A 5 34.90 19.22 32.94
CA ARG A 5 34.27 18.02 33.48
C ARG A 5 32.80 17.90 33.03
N ALA A 6 32.43 16.75 32.46
CA ALA A 6 31.04 16.34 32.33
C ALA A 6 30.44 16.09 33.72
N ARG A 7 29.31 16.75 34.03
CA ARG A 7 28.49 16.44 35.21
C ARG A 7 27.47 15.37 34.82
N SER A 8 27.60 14.19 35.41
CA SER A 8 26.55 13.18 35.46
C SER A 8 25.37 13.69 36.28
N ARG A 9 24.14 13.51 35.78
CA ARG A 9 22.91 13.59 36.58
C ARG A 9 22.30 12.19 36.69
N PRO A 10 21.75 11.82 37.86
CA PRO A 10 21.31 10.45 38.14
C PRO A 10 19.94 10.17 37.51
N TYR A 11 19.80 9.01 36.87
CA TYR A 11 18.50 8.46 36.48
C TYR A 11 17.74 8.02 37.75
N LEU A 12 16.57 8.64 38.00
CA LEU A 12 15.59 8.10 38.93
C LEU A 12 15.00 6.82 38.31
N ARG A 13 15.26 5.67 38.93
CA ARG A 13 14.51 4.43 38.68
C ARG A 13 13.16 4.53 39.39
N VAL A 14 12.08 4.59 38.62
CA VAL A 14 10.72 4.31 39.11
C VAL A 14 10.36 2.91 38.60
N PRO A 15 10.03 1.94 39.47
CA PRO A 15 9.56 0.63 39.03
C PRO A 15 8.13 0.78 38.50
N CYS A 16 7.91 0.55 37.20
CA CYS A 16 6.57 0.40 36.63
C CYS A 16 6.07 -1.01 36.91
N THR A 17 5.15 -1.14 37.85
CA THR A 17 4.26 -2.31 37.94
C THR A 17 3.03 -2.00 37.08
N ILE A 18 2.89 -2.66 35.93
CA ILE A 18 1.71 -2.55 35.07
C ILE A 18 0.60 -3.39 35.71
N LEU A 19 -0.44 -2.73 36.22
CA LEU A 19 -1.70 -3.35 36.59
C LEU A 19 -2.73 -2.90 35.56
N TYR A 20 -3.10 -3.80 34.66
CA TYR A 20 -4.22 -3.60 33.74
C TYR A 20 -5.53 -3.56 34.55
N ARG A 21 -6.19 -2.40 34.54
CA ARG A 21 -7.62 -2.30 34.80
C ARG A 21 -8.30 -1.87 33.50
N CYS A 22 -9.43 -2.50 33.20
CA CYS A 22 -10.32 -2.10 32.12
C CYS A 22 -10.59 -0.59 32.20
N GLY A 23 -10.27 0.12 31.12
CA GLY A 23 -10.52 1.56 30.97
C GLY A 23 -9.34 2.44 31.40
N MET A 24 -8.87 3.23 30.44
CA MET A 24 -7.92 4.35 30.55
C MET A 24 -6.47 4.04 30.94
N ALA A 25 -5.61 4.03 29.92
CA ALA A 25 -4.27 4.62 30.02
C ALA A 25 -3.79 5.08 28.63
N LEU A 26 -4.09 6.34 28.28
CA LEU A 26 -3.35 7.09 27.27
C LEU A 26 -2.01 7.49 27.90
N VAL A 27 -0.90 6.94 27.40
CA VAL A 27 0.43 7.48 27.65
C VAL A 27 0.77 8.37 26.46
N PHE A 28 0.56 9.68 26.60
CA PHE A 28 1.12 10.65 25.67
C PHE A 28 2.63 10.77 25.92
N MET A 29 3.42 10.31 24.96
CA MET A 29 4.84 10.65 24.89
C MET A 29 4.96 11.95 24.11
N ALA A 30 5.06 13.08 24.83
CA ALA A 30 5.33 14.38 24.22
C ALA A 30 6.78 14.40 23.71
N CYS A 31 6.95 14.28 22.38
CA CYS A 31 8.15 14.75 21.72
C CYS A 31 8.17 16.28 21.81
N ARG A 32 9.31 16.82 22.21
CA ARG A 32 9.51 18.25 22.43
C ARG A 32 10.21 18.80 21.20
N ASP A 33 9.45 19.40 20.28
CA ASP A 33 10.02 20.02 19.09
C ASP A 33 10.68 21.37 19.38
N ASP A 34 11.77 21.62 18.66
CA ASP A 34 12.62 22.81 18.73
C ASP A 34 12.01 23.96 17.91
N PRO A 35 11.64 25.11 18.50
CA PRO A 35 10.83 26.15 17.86
C PRO A 35 11.60 27.07 16.89
N ALA A 36 12.69 26.61 16.28
CA ALA A 36 13.57 27.44 15.45
C ALA A 36 13.49 27.17 13.93
N ALA A 37 12.61 26.28 13.45
CA ALA A 37 12.48 25.99 12.02
C ALA A 37 11.16 26.52 11.44
N LYS A 38 11.29 27.58 10.64
CA LYS A 38 10.42 27.99 9.51
C LYS A 38 9.17 28.81 9.85
N THR A 39 9.40 30.10 10.05
CA THR A 39 8.52 31.17 9.57
C THR A 39 9.13 31.79 8.31
N THR A 40 8.66 31.42 7.12
CA THR A 40 8.84 32.23 5.91
C THR A 40 7.61 32.11 5.01
N ASN A 41 7.09 33.27 4.64
CA ASN A 41 5.89 33.49 3.85
C ASN A 41 5.95 32.83 2.46
N ASN A 42 4.77 32.45 1.98
CA ASN A 42 4.43 32.11 0.60
C ASN A 42 4.87 33.20 -0.39
N GLU A 43 6.02 32.99 -1.03
CA GLU A 43 6.19 33.26 -2.44
C GLU A 43 6.39 31.90 -3.10
N ALA A 44 5.56 31.56 -4.09
CA ALA A 44 5.70 30.34 -4.86
C ALA A 44 7.01 30.42 -5.66
N THR A 45 8.09 29.91 -5.07
CA THR A 45 9.26 29.49 -5.82
C THR A 45 8.80 28.39 -6.79
N PRO A 46 9.20 28.41 -8.07
CA PRO A 46 9.02 27.26 -8.93
C PRO A 46 9.60 26.06 -8.20
N VAL A 47 8.80 25.02 -7.97
CA VAL A 47 9.33 23.74 -7.54
C VAL A 47 10.29 23.33 -8.65
N GLU A 48 11.59 23.38 -8.39
CA GLU A 48 12.57 22.75 -9.26
C GLU A 48 12.12 21.29 -9.39
N SER A 49 11.81 20.87 -10.61
CA SER A 49 11.45 19.48 -10.90
C SER A 49 12.55 18.58 -10.36
N VAL A 50 12.21 17.67 -9.44
CA VAL A 50 13.16 16.67 -8.96
C VAL A 50 13.65 15.88 -10.18
N PRO A 51 14.96 15.81 -10.44
CA PRO A 51 15.49 15.03 -11.55
C PRO A 51 15.01 13.59 -11.46
N THR A 52 14.40 13.08 -12.54
CA THR A 52 13.85 11.72 -12.55
C THR A 52 14.92 10.66 -12.84
N ASP A 53 16.20 11.03 -12.84
CA ASP A 53 17.35 10.13 -13.03
C ASP A 53 17.87 9.54 -11.71
N ALA A 54 17.30 9.93 -10.57
CA ALA A 54 17.59 9.34 -9.28
C ALA A 54 17.12 7.86 -9.24
N PRO A 55 17.94 6.93 -8.70
CA PRO A 55 17.53 5.54 -8.51
C PRO A 55 16.30 5.42 -7.62
N MET A 56 15.28 4.71 -8.10
CA MET A 56 14.04 4.49 -7.34
C MET A 56 14.13 3.18 -6.57
N ALA A 57 14.02 3.22 -5.24
CA ALA A 57 14.01 2.03 -4.42
C ALA A 57 12.77 1.17 -4.74
N LEU A 58 12.92 -0.15 -4.61
CA LEU A 58 11.78 -1.06 -4.61
C LEU A 58 11.03 -0.95 -3.29
N THR A 59 9.71 -0.89 -3.32
CA THR A 59 8.86 -0.93 -2.12
C THR A 59 8.96 -2.28 -1.40
N PRO A 60 8.55 -2.37 -0.12
CA PRO A 60 8.39 -3.64 0.58
C PRO A 60 7.66 -4.72 -0.24
N THR A 61 6.53 -4.37 -0.84
CA THR A 61 5.72 -5.26 -1.67
C THR A 61 6.46 -5.68 -2.93
N GLU A 62 7.11 -4.74 -3.60
CA GLU A 62 7.86 -5.00 -4.82
C GLU A 62 9.05 -5.94 -4.60
N ARG A 63 9.77 -5.78 -3.49
CA ARG A 63 10.87 -6.70 -3.10
C ARG A 63 10.35 -8.09 -2.82
N ASN A 64 9.22 -8.19 -2.11
CA ASN A 64 8.58 -9.47 -1.85
C ASN A 64 8.17 -10.13 -3.18
N ASN A 65 7.32 -9.50 -3.98
CA ASN A 65 6.85 -10.10 -5.22
C ASN A 65 8.00 -10.49 -6.17
N THR A 66 9.07 -9.69 -6.23
CA THR A 66 10.27 -10.01 -7.01
C THR A 66 11.02 -11.23 -6.49
N ILE A 67 11.20 -11.40 -5.17
CA ILE A 67 11.84 -12.61 -4.60
C ILE A 67 11.00 -13.85 -4.92
N ARG A 68 9.68 -13.79 -4.74
CA ARG A 68 8.76 -14.89 -5.08
C ARG A 68 8.95 -15.32 -6.53
N ASP A 69 8.93 -14.36 -7.46
CA ASP A 69 9.00 -14.62 -8.89
C ASP A 69 10.40 -15.07 -9.34
N LEU A 70 11.46 -14.57 -8.70
CA LEU A 70 12.82 -15.05 -8.91
C LEU A 70 12.95 -16.55 -8.62
N PHE A 71 12.36 -17.01 -7.52
CA PHE A 71 12.34 -18.41 -7.14
C PHE A 71 11.19 -19.23 -7.74
N GLY A 72 10.26 -18.60 -8.46
CA GLY A 72 9.13 -19.27 -9.11
C GLY A 72 8.16 -19.90 -8.12
N PHE A 73 8.02 -19.31 -6.93
CA PHE A 73 7.15 -19.82 -5.88
C PHE A 73 5.73 -19.26 -5.97
N PRO A 74 4.71 -19.96 -5.45
CA PRO A 74 3.34 -19.45 -5.41
C PRO A 74 3.20 -18.26 -4.44
N SER A 75 2.13 -17.47 -4.57
CA SER A 75 1.86 -16.36 -3.63
C SER A 75 1.59 -16.84 -2.20
N ASN A 76 1.05 -18.06 -2.03
CA ASN A 76 0.81 -18.64 -0.72
C ASN A 76 2.10 -19.26 -0.14
N ALA A 77 2.61 -18.65 0.93
CA ALA A 77 3.80 -19.09 1.64
C ALA A 77 3.72 -20.55 2.14
N SER A 78 2.52 -21.04 2.47
CA SER A 78 2.34 -22.43 2.93
C SER A 78 2.59 -23.47 1.84
N ASP A 79 2.59 -23.04 0.58
CA ASP A 79 2.88 -23.90 -0.58
C ASP A 79 4.36 -23.78 -1.03
N TRP A 80 5.20 -23.06 -0.27
CA TRP A 80 6.63 -22.98 -0.52
C TRP A 80 7.34 -24.26 -0.06
N PRO A 81 8.46 -24.65 -0.69
CA PRO A 81 9.25 -25.77 -0.21
C PRO A 81 9.83 -25.48 1.18
N ASP A 82 10.08 -26.52 1.98
CA ASP A 82 10.79 -26.36 3.24
C ASP A 82 12.18 -25.74 3.01
N PRO A 83 12.64 -24.84 3.89
CA PRO A 83 13.98 -24.28 3.79
C PRO A 83 15.02 -25.40 3.92
N PRO A 84 16.11 -25.39 3.13
CA PRO A 84 17.15 -26.41 3.23
C PRO A 84 17.89 -26.30 4.58
N ASP A 85 18.44 -27.41 5.09
CA ASP A 85 19.16 -27.47 6.38
C ASP A 85 20.23 -26.37 6.56
N ILE A 86 20.86 -25.96 5.46
CA ILE A 86 21.88 -24.91 5.47
C ILE A 86 21.32 -23.54 5.89
N ALA A 87 20.01 -23.30 5.73
CA ALA A 87 19.36 -22.05 6.10
C ALA A 87 19.54 -21.73 7.59
N GLU A 88 19.58 -22.75 8.47
CA GLU A 88 19.81 -22.58 9.92
C GLU A 88 21.16 -21.92 10.24
N ARG A 89 22.15 -22.01 9.34
CA ARG A 89 23.46 -21.36 9.50
C ARG A 89 23.43 -19.86 9.20
N PHE A 90 22.48 -19.42 8.38
CA PHE A 90 22.37 -18.05 7.89
C PHE A 90 21.25 -17.27 8.58
N SER A 91 20.18 -17.95 9.01
CA SER A 91 19.13 -17.34 9.82
C SER A 91 19.57 -17.17 11.27
N SER A 92 19.20 -16.06 11.91
CA SER A 92 19.32 -15.93 13.36
C SER A 92 18.55 -17.08 14.04
N PRO A 93 19.18 -17.90 14.92
CA PRO A 93 18.45 -18.95 15.63
C PRO A 93 17.32 -18.33 16.44
N ALA A 94 16.10 -18.88 16.35
CA ALA A 94 14.94 -18.41 17.11
C ALA A 94 15.27 -18.26 18.61
N ASP A 95 16.13 -19.12 19.16
CA ASP A 95 16.52 -19.12 20.57
C ASP A 95 17.64 -18.13 20.94
N SER A 96 18.31 -17.49 19.97
CA SER A 96 19.55 -16.73 20.22
C SER A 96 19.35 -15.32 20.78
N LEU A 97 18.13 -14.78 20.71
CA LEU A 97 17.77 -13.44 21.21
C LEU A 97 16.64 -13.43 22.27
N GLY A 98 16.22 -14.62 22.73
CA GLY A 98 15.20 -14.79 23.78
C GLY A 98 15.70 -14.36 25.17
N GLY A 99 15.76 -13.05 25.42
CA GLY A 99 15.85 -12.51 26.77
C GLY A 99 14.50 -12.64 27.49
N VAL A 100 14.50 -12.61 28.83
CA VAL A 100 13.29 -12.65 29.69
C VAL A 100 12.21 -11.60 29.33
N PHE A 101 12.56 -10.59 28.51
CA PHE A 101 11.70 -9.49 28.09
C PHE A 101 11.60 -9.31 26.56
N SER A 102 12.20 -10.19 25.76
CA SER A 102 12.11 -10.14 24.29
C SER A 102 11.65 -11.49 23.76
N PRO A 103 10.54 -11.55 22.98
CA PRO A 103 10.21 -12.78 22.28
C PRO A 103 11.40 -13.19 21.42
N ALA A 104 11.63 -14.51 21.30
CA ALA A 104 12.47 -15.08 20.27
C ALA A 104 12.18 -14.35 18.94
N VAL A 105 13.20 -13.72 18.35
CA VAL A 105 13.05 -13.14 17.01
C VAL A 105 12.75 -14.31 16.10
N GLN A 106 11.49 -14.45 15.70
CA GLN A 106 11.09 -15.48 14.76
C GLN A 106 11.86 -15.23 13.47
N PRO A 107 12.34 -16.28 12.78
CA PRO A 107 12.91 -16.10 11.46
C PRO A 107 11.89 -15.37 10.57
N PRO A 108 12.35 -14.56 9.61
CA PRO A 108 11.44 -13.93 8.65
C PRO A 108 10.54 -14.99 8.03
N VAL A 109 9.23 -14.75 8.01
CA VAL A 109 8.28 -15.56 7.24
C VAL A 109 7.96 -14.83 5.94
N TRP A 110 7.43 -15.56 4.95
CA TRP A 110 6.91 -14.94 3.74
C TRP A 110 5.45 -14.48 3.91
N PRO A 111 5.05 -13.32 3.38
CA PRO A 111 5.90 -12.23 2.88
C PRO A 111 6.69 -11.58 4.00
N VAL A 112 7.86 -11.01 3.67
CA VAL A 112 8.70 -10.34 4.66
C VAL A 112 7.99 -9.09 5.16
N GLU A 113 7.82 -9.01 6.48
CA GLU A 113 7.40 -7.78 7.14
C GLU A 113 8.56 -6.77 7.14
N LEU A 114 8.61 -5.96 6.08
CA LEU A 114 9.52 -4.83 5.99
C LEU A 114 8.83 -3.56 6.50
N PRO A 115 9.58 -2.60 7.07
CA PRO A 115 9.01 -1.33 7.51
C PRO A 115 8.34 -0.62 6.34
N ALA A 116 7.16 -0.04 6.60
CA ALA A 116 6.48 0.81 5.62
C ALA A 116 7.32 2.05 5.29
N GLU A 117 7.22 2.51 4.05
CA GLU A 117 7.78 3.78 3.61
C GLU A 117 6.90 4.95 4.08
N ALA A 118 7.46 6.16 4.20
CA ALA A 118 6.70 7.34 4.62
C ALA A 118 5.58 7.70 3.63
N GLY A 119 5.76 7.33 2.35
CA GLY A 119 4.81 7.53 1.26
C GLY A 119 4.57 9.00 0.89
N VAL A 120 3.97 9.24 -0.26
CA VAL A 120 3.57 10.58 -0.73
C VAL A 120 2.13 10.49 -1.26
N HIS A 121 1.25 11.38 -0.81
CA HIS A 121 -0.21 11.32 -1.08
C HIS A 121 -0.86 9.98 -0.70
N GLY A 122 -0.26 9.23 0.23
CA GLY A 122 -0.72 7.91 0.65
C GLY A 122 -0.19 6.73 -0.18
N PHE A 123 0.69 6.98 -1.15
CA PHE A 123 1.30 5.94 -1.99
C PHE A 123 2.76 5.68 -1.58
N ASP A 124 3.17 4.42 -1.54
CA ASP A 124 4.57 4.01 -1.46
C ASP A 124 5.26 4.11 -2.83
N GLY A 125 6.57 3.90 -2.90
CA GLY A 125 7.28 3.86 -4.19
C GLY A 125 7.44 5.21 -4.88
N MET A 126 7.21 6.30 -4.15
CA MET A 126 7.35 7.68 -4.63
C MET A 126 8.75 8.19 -4.32
N LEU A 127 9.45 8.74 -5.32
CA LEU A 127 10.84 9.19 -5.20
C LEU A 127 11.08 10.11 -4.00
N ASP A 128 10.17 11.06 -3.76
CA ASP A 128 10.26 12.04 -2.67
C ASP A 128 10.00 11.44 -1.27
N GLY A 129 9.45 10.22 -1.21
CA GLY A 129 9.14 9.51 0.03
C GLY A 129 10.15 8.42 0.40
N GLN A 130 11.17 8.19 -0.43
CA GLN A 130 12.12 7.08 -0.27
C GLN A 130 13.35 7.50 0.53
N GLU A 131 13.28 7.33 1.86
CA GLU A 131 14.44 7.46 2.74
C GLU A 131 14.82 6.13 3.38
N PRO A 132 16.07 5.63 3.18
CA PRO A 132 16.50 4.40 3.82
C PRO A 132 16.66 4.59 5.33
N THR A 133 15.94 3.78 6.11
CA THR A 133 16.10 3.72 7.57
C THR A 133 17.11 2.65 7.96
N ALA A 134 17.87 2.87 9.04
CA ALA A 134 18.80 1.86 9.57
C ALA A 134 18.08 0.54 9.89
N TYR A 135 16.85 0.63 10.43
CA TYR A 135 16.01 -0.53 10.70
C TYR A 135 15.59 -1.26 9.41
N GLY A 136 15.20 -0.52 8.36
CA GLY A 136 14.86 -1.12 7.07
C GLY A 136 16.02 -1.81 6.38
N VAL A 137 17.23 -1.25 6.48
CA VAL A 137 18.47 -1.88 5.96
C VAL A 137 18.77 -3.18 6.70
N GLU A 138 18.69 -3.19 8.03
CA GLU A 138 18.92 -4.39 8.85
C GLU A 138 17.85 -5.46 8.58
N ALA A 139 16.57 -5.07 8.54
CA ALA A 139 15.47 -5.98 8.23
C ALA A 139 15.64 -6.61 6.85
N TRP A 140 16.04 -5.83 5.84
CA TRP A 140 16.32 -6.32 4.50
C TRP A 140 17.51 -7.29 4.45
N GLN A 141 18.57 -7.01 5.23
CA GLN A 141 19.71 -7.92 5.33
C GLN A 141 19.32 -9.26 5.94
N GLN A 142 18.54 -9.25 7.03
CA GLN A 142 18.05 -10.48 7.66
C GLN A 142 17.13 -11.28 6.72
N ALA A 143 16.23 -10.59 6.03
CA ALA A 143 15.38 -11.19 5.00
C ALA A 143 16.21 -11.87 3.90
N THR A 144 17.20 -11.16 3.36
CA THR A 144 18.06 -11.71 2.30
C THR A 144 18.77 -12.99 2.73
N LEU A 145 19.34 -13.02 3.95
CA LEU A 145 20.01 -14.20 4.50
C LEU A 145 19.04 -15.37 4.73
N HIS A 146 17.78 -15.08 5.03
CA HIS A 146 16.74 -16.10 5.17
C HIS A 146 16.31 -16.68 3.81
N PHE A 147 16.12 -15.85 2.77
CA PHE A 147 15.58 -16.31 1.49
C PHE A 147 16.63 -16.82 0.50
N ALA A 148 17.90 -16.39 0.59
CA ALA A 148 18.95 -16.87 -0.31
C ALA A 148 19.13 -18.41 -0.32
N PRO A 149 19.03 -19.14 0.80
CA PRO A 149 19.02 -20.61 0.82
C PRO A 149 17.97 -21.27 -0.08
N TYR A 150 16.82 -20.63 -0.34
CA TYR A 150 15.78 -21.21 -1.20
C TYR A 150 16.24 -21.42 -2.65
N ALA A 151 17.32 -20.77 -3.08
CA ALA A 151 17.96 -21.04 -4.38
C ALA A 151 18.29 -22.54 -4.57
N LEU A 152 18.63 -23.25 -3.50
CA LEU A 152 19.02 -24.65 -3.57
C LEU A 152 17.84 -25.58 -3.86
N VAL A 153 16.62 -25.19 -3.48
CA VAL A 153 15.39 -25.99 -3.63
C VAL A 153 14.45 -25.44 -4.71
N SER A 154 14.76 -24.27 -5.27
CA SER A 154 13.99 -23.67 -6.37
C SER A 154 14.41 -24.24 -7.72
N SER A 155 13.48 -24.87 -8.43
CA SER A 155 13.69 -25.29 -9.82
C SER A 155 13.85 -24.09 -10.77
N ALA A 156 13.27 -22.94 -10.45
CA ALA A 156 13.41 -21.71 -11.24
C ALA A 156 14.81 -21.08 -11.11
N PHE A 157 15.58 -21.42 -10.06
CA PHE A 157 16.96 -20.97 -9.90
C PHE A 157 17.91 -21.72 -10.85
N TRP A 158 17.85 -23.05 -10.89
CA TRP A 158 18.81 -23.89 -11.60
C TRP A 158 18.66 -23.83 -13.13
N SER A 159 19.79 -23.70 -13.82
CA SER A 159 19.87 -23.70 -15.29
C SER A 159 20.00 -25.11 -15.90
N CYS A 160 20.20 -26.12 -15.07
CA CYS A 160 20.26 -27.53 -15.45
C CYS A 160 19.16 -28.31 -14.73
N ASP A 161 18.78 -29.45 -15.33
CA ASP A 161 17.90 -30.44 -14.70
C ASP A 161 18.71 -31.27 -13.69
N ASP A 162 18.10 -31.60 -12.55
CA ASP A 162 18.61 -32.51 -11.52
C ASP A 162 20.10 -32.30 -11.13
N PRO A 163 20.44 -31.13 -10.54
CA PRO A 163 21.83 -30.78 -10.22
C PRO A 163 22.52 -31.76 -9.24
N SER A 164 21.76 -32.59 -8.51
CA SER A 164 22.30 -33.64 -7.62
C SER A 164 22.95 -34.80 -8.37
N ASP A 165 22.57 -35.02 -9.63
CA ASP A 165 22.98 -36.18 -10.42
C ASP A 165 24.22 -35.88 -11.29
N LEU A 166 24.63 -34.60 -11.31
CA LEU A 166 25.79 -34.12 -12.05
C LEU A 166 27.11 -34.45 -11.34
N SER A 167 28.19 -34.56 -12.13
CA SER A 167 29.55 -34.58 -11.58
C SER A 167 29.85 -33.25 -10.86
N ASP A 168 30.75 -33.23 -9.89
CA ASP A 168 31.09 -31.99 -9.16
C ASP A 168 31.47 -30.84 -10.10
N THR A 169 32.21 -31.13 -11.18
CA THR A 169 32.62 -30.15 -12.19
C THR A 169 31.42 -29.62 -12.99
N ASP A 170 30.51 -30.51 -13.42
CA ASP A 170 29.33 -30.11 -14.19
C ASP A 170 28.32 -29.36 -13.30
N ARG A 171 28.20 -29.77 -12.03
CA ARG A 171 27.38 -29.11 -11.02
C ARG A 171 27.88 -27.71 -10.71
N GLU A 172 29.20 -27.54 -10.58
CA GLU A 172 29.84 -26.24 -10.38
C GLU A 172 29.62 -25.31 -11.59
N ALA A 173 29.76 -25.81 -12.82
CA ALA A 173 29.46 -25.04 -14.02
C ALA A 173 27.97 -24.66 -14.11
N CYS A 174 27.07 -25.58 -13.77
CA CYS A 174 25.64 -25.30 -13.71
C CYS A 174 25.30 -24.26 -12.63
N ALA A 175 25.89 -24.36 -11.44
CA ALA A 175 25.69 -23.38 -10.36
C ALA A 175 26.09 -21.97 -10.80
N TRP A 176 27.27 -21.83 -11.41
CA TRP A 176 27.74 -20.55 -11.93
C TRP A 176 26.83 -19.97 -13.03
N ASN A 177 26.35 -20.80 -13.97
CA ASN A 177 25.38 -20.36 -14.98
C ASN A 177 24.04 -19.93 -14.34
N SER A 178 23.60 -20.63 -13.31
CA SER A 178 22.37 -20.33 -12.57
C SER A 178 22.48 -18.99 -11.83
N ILE A 179 23.62 -18.71 -11.19
CA ILE A 179 23.92 -17.43 -10.52
C ILE A 179 23.86 -16.27 -11.52
N GLN A 180 24.46 -16.40 -12.70
CA GLN A 180 24.47 -15.34 -13.71
C GLN A 180 23.06 -15.07 -14.27
N ARG A 181 22.27 -16.14 -14.49
CA ARG A 181 20.87 -16.01 -14.91
C ARG A 181 20.02 -15.35 -13.83
N PHE A 182 20.21 -15.75 -12.57
CA PHE A 182 19.54 -15.17 -11.42
C PHE A 182 19.89 -13.69 -11.27
N ALA A 183 21.16 -13.31 -11.35
CA ALA A 183 21.61 -11.91 -11.31
C ALA A 183 20.96 -11.09 -12.43
N SER A 184 20.94 -11.61 -13.66
CA SER A 184 20.36 -10.88 -14.80
C SER A 184 18.86 -10.60 -14.62
N ARG A 185 18.12 -11.59 -14.10
CA ARG A 185 16.70 -11.46 -13.74
C ARG A 185 16.51 -10.49 -12.57
N ALA A 186 17.29 -10.67 -11.51
CA ALA A 186 17.23 -9.90 -10.28
C ALA A 186 17.64 -8.43 -10.49
N TRP A 187 18.42 -8.11 -11.52
CA TRP A 187 18.81 -6.75 -11.87
C TRP A 187 18.09 -6.23 -13.11
N ARG A 188 17.17 -7.03 -13.67
CA ARG A 188 16.32 -6.73 -14.86
C ARG A 188 17.09 -6.37 -16.12
N ARG A 189 18.34 -6.79 -16.23
CA ARG A 189 19.19 -6.59 -17.42
C ARG A 189 20.31 -7.62 -17.47
N PRO A 190 20.93 -7.83 -18.64
CA PRO A 190 22.19 -8.57 -18.70
C PRO A 190 23.23 -7.97 -17.73
N ILE A 191 23.93 -8.83 -17.00
CA ILE A 191 25.08 -8.42 -16.19
C ILE A 191 26.21 -7.95 -17.12
N ASP A 192 26.86 -6.85 -16.75
CA ASP A 192 28.03 -6.36 -17.50
C ASP A 192 29.31 -7.12 -17.10
N ASP A 193 30.40 -6.88 -17.83
CA ASP A 193 31.65 -7.63 -17.63
C ASP A 193 32.26 -7.36 -16.25
N GLU A 194 32.18 -6.13 -15.74
CA GLU A 194 32.69 -5.78 -14.43
C GLU A 194 31.87 -6.44 -13.32
N GLU A 195 30.54 -6.42 -13.44
CA GLU A 195 29.64 -7.11 -12.52
C GLU A 195 29.87 -8.63 -12.53
N ARG A 196 30.09 -9.22 -13.71
CA ARG A 196 30.41 -10.65 -13.86
C ARG A 196 31.74 -10.98 -13.19
N GLU A 197 32.78 -10.18 -13.40
CA GLU A 197 34.09 -10.38 -12.76
C GLU A 197 34.00 -10.29 -11.22
N ARG A 198 33.22 -9.34 -10.69
CA ARG A 198 32.99 -9.21 -9.24
C ARG A 198 32.25 -10.42 -8.66
N LEU A 199 31.21 -10.90 -9.36
CA LEU A 199 30.47 -12.10 -8.96
C LEU A 199 31.33 -13.35 -9.04
N ASP A 200 32.17 -13.50 -10.08
CA ASP A 200 33.09 -14.64 -10.20
C ASP A 200 34.14 -14.60 -9.09
N ALA A 201 34.73 -13.44 -8.81
CA ALA A 201 35.68 -13.29 -7.71
C ALA A 201 35.06 -13.69 -6.36
N LEU A 202 33.81 -13.29 -6.10
CA LEU A 202 33.07 -13.73 -4.91
C LEU A 202 32.85 -15.25 -4.91
N TRP A 203 32.35 -15.80 -6.02
CA TRP A 203 32.12 -17.22 -6.20
C TRP A 203 33.39 -18.04 -5.93
N GLN A 204 34.50 -17.74 -6.61
CA GLN A 204 35.78 -18.42 -6.44
C GLN A 204 36.30 -18.32 -5.00
N SER A 205 36.17 -17.15 -4.37
CA SER A 205 36.55 -16.95 -2.97
C SER A 205 35.76 -17.85 -2.03
N GLN A 206 34.45 -18.03 -2.23
CA GLN A 206 33.64 -18.91 -1.40
C GLN A 206 33.91 -20.38 -1.70
N ARG A 207 34.12 -20.73 -2.98
CA ARG A 207 34.49 -22.09 -3.39
C ARG A 207 35.82 -22.57 -2.81
N ALA A 208 36.75 -21.64 -2.53
CA ALA A 208 38.04 -21.97 -1.91
C ALA A 208 37.93 -22.39 -0.42
N VAL A 209 36.85 -22.01 0.27
CA VAL A 209 36.71 -22.21 1.73
C VAL A 209 35.46 -23.00 2.14
N GLY A 210 34.44 -23.07 1.29
CA GLY A 210 33.16 -23.73 1.55
C GLY A 210 32.76 -24.74 0.46
N ASN A 211 31.56 -25.31 0.58
CA ASN A 211 30.98 -26.19 -0.44
C ASN A 211 30.25 -25.40 -1.55
N ILE A 212 29.67 -26.09 -2.52
CA ILE A 212 28.97 -25.46 -3.65
C ILE A 212 27.71 -24.75 -3.13
N GLU A 213 27.00 -25.36 -2.19
CA GLU A 213 25.76 -24.84 -1.60
C GLU A 213 25.99 -23.51 -0.87
N GLU A 214 27.01 -23.42 -0.01
CA GLU A 214 27.39 -22.19 0.69
C GLU A 214 27.79 -21.08 -0.28
N ALA A 215 28.54 -21.41 -1.33
CA ALA A 215 28.94 -20.45 -2.35
C ALA A 215 27.71 -19.91 -3.13
N ILE A 216 26.70 -20.75 -3.40
CA ILE A 216 25.43 -20.31 -4.01
C ILE A 216 24.70 -19.35 -3.08
N VAL A 217 24.51 -19.71 -1.82
CA VAL A 217 23.75 -18.88 -0.86
C VAL A 217 24.39 -17.50 -0.69
N ILE A 218 25.72 -17.43 -0.57
CA ILE A 218 26.43 -16.16 -0.44
C ILE A 218 26.35 -15.34 -1.73
N SER A 219 26.45 -15.98 -2.90
CA SER A 219 26.33 -15.28 -4.19
C SER A 219 24.93 -14.71 -4.39
N VAL A 220 23.88 -15.48 -4.09
CA VAL A 220 22.48 -15.03 -4.14
C VAL A 220 22.24 -13.90 -3.13
N SER A 221 22.80 -14.00 -1.92
CA SER A 221 22.72 -12.94 -0.91
C SER A 221 23.34 -11.64 -1.42
N ALA A 222 24.52 -11.71 -2.05
CA ALA A 222 25.18 -10.53 -2.62
C ALA A 222 24.36 -9.91 -3.77
N ILE A 223 23.68 -10.72 -4.57
CA ILE A 223 22.79 -10.25 -5.65
C ILE A 223 21.60 -9.48 -5.08
N LEU A 224 20.93 -10.02 -4.05
CA LEU A 224 19.75 -9.41 -3.41
C LEU A 224 20.08 -8.18 -2.55
N LEU A 225 21.31 -8.10 -2.01
CA LEU A 225 21.79 -6.91 -1.28
C LEU A 225 22.29 -5.79 -2.21
N SER A 226 22.48 -6.08 -3.50
CA SER A 226 23.00 -5.10 -4.46
C SER A 226 22.02 -3.94 -4.66
N PRO A 227 22.50 -2.69 -4.82
CA PRO A 227 21.69 -1.57 -5.30
C PRO A 227 20.95 -1.86 -6.62
N ARG A 228 21.52 -2.73 -7.47
CA ARG A 228 20.87 -3.20 -8.72
C ARG A 228 19.61 -4.03 -8.46
N PHE A 229 19.52 -4.69 -7.31
CA PHE A 229 18.31 -5.37 -6.87
C PHE A 229 17.37 -4.42 -6.12
N THR A 230 17.88 -3.69 -5.13
CA THR A 230 17.05 -2.90 -4.22
C THR A 230 16.49 -1.63 -4.86
N HIS A 231 17.04 -1.21 -6.01
CA HIS A 231 16.58 -0.04 -6.75
C HIS A 231 16.41 -0.36 -8.24
N ARG A 232 15.47 0.35 -8.88
CA ARG A 232 15.38 0.53 -10.33
C ARG A 232 16.31 1.69 -10.69
N ILE A 233 17.40 1.37 -11.39
CA ILE A 233 18.40 2.34 -11.86
C ILE A 233 18.23 2.47 -13.37
N GLU A 234 17.84 3.65 -13.82
CA GLU A 234 17.57 3.94 -15.22
C GLU A 234 18.57 5.01 -15.70
N ALA A 235 19.31 4.73 -16.75
CA ALA A 235 20.30 5.64 -17.34
C ALA A 235 19.81 6.24 -18.67
N GLY A 236 18.87 5.56 -19.33
CA GLY A 236 18.35 5.92 -20.64
C GLY A 236 19.35 5.62 -21.77
N LYS A 237 18.89 5.76 -23.02
CA LYS A 237 19.71 5.61 -24.22
C LYS A 237 20.65 6.81 -24.36
N SER A 238 21.95 6.53 -24.44
CA SER A 238 22.99 7.56 -24.55
C SER A 238 22.91 8.40 -25.84
N ASP A 239 22.33 7.87 -26.91
CA ASP A 239 22.16 8.56 -28.20
C ASP A 239 20.89 9.43 -28.27
N SER A 240 20.02 9.31 -27.26
CA SER A 240 18.77 10.07 -27.16
C SER A 240 18.86 11.29 -26.24
N ASP A 241 20.07 11.61 -25.75
CA ASP A 241 20.31 12.70 -24.81
C ASP A 241 20.09 14.06 -25.49
N THR A 242 19.04 14.78 -25.08
CA THR A 242 18.73 16.13 -25.56
C THR A 242 19.36 17.22 -24.68
N GLY A 243 20.12 16.85 -23.64
CA GLY A 243 20.59 17.73 -22.57
C GLY A 243 19.55 17.95 -21.46
N THR A 244 18.30 17.54 -21.68
CA THR A 244 17.20 17.66 -20.70
C THR A 244 16.47 16.34 -20.50
N HIS A 245 16.43 15.47 -21.52
CA HIS A 245 15.77 14.18 -21.45
C HIS A 245 16.59 13.08 -22.14
N ARG A 246 16.36 11.84 -21.69
CA ARG A 246 16.78 10.61 -22.38
C ARG A 246 15.60 9.67 -22.52
N THR A 247 15.49 9.00 -23.66
CA THR A 247 14.52 7.91 -23.85
C THR A 247 15.00 6.67 -23.10
N LEU A 248 14.11 5.94 -22.45
CA LEU A 248 14.45 4.66 -21.82
C LEU A 248 14.92 3.63 -22.86
N THR A 249 15.83 2.77 -22.45
CA THR A 249 16.12 1.52 -23.17
C THR A 249 14.91 0.59 -23.13
N ALA A 250 14.85 -0.40 -24.03
CA ALA A 250 13.73 -1.35 -24.05
C ALA A 250 13.64 -2.18 -22.76
N LEU A 251 14.78 -2.51 -22.14
CA LEU A 251 14.85 -3.23 -20.87
C LEU A 251 14.40 -2.37 -19.69
N GLU A 252 14.78 -1.09 -19.66
CA GLU A 252 14.29 -0.15 -18.65
C GLU A 252 12.77 0.05 -18.79
N LEU A 253 12.26 0.21 -20.01
CA LEU A 253 10.82 0.30 -20.25
C LEU A 253 10.07 -0.97 -19.83
N ALA A 254 10.61 -2.16 -20.14
CA ALA A 254 10.07 -3.43 -19.67
C ALA A 254 10.01 -3.49 -18.15
N SER A 255 11.08 -3.08 -17.46
CA SER A 255 11.10 -3.00 -16.00
C SER A 255 10.10 -1.98 -15.47
N ARG A 256 9.97 -0.80 -16.09
CA ARG A 256 9.02 0.21 -15.61
C ARG A 256 7.58 -0.28 -15.77
N LEU A 257 7.24 -0.91 -16.89
CA LEU A 257 5.95 -1.56 -17.13
C LEU A 257 5.67 -2.65 -16.09
N SER A 258 6.63 -3.54 -15.81
CA SER A 258 6.41 -4.67 -14.92
C SER A 258 6.14 -4.25 -13.48
N TYR A 259 6.85 -3.24 -12.98
CA TYR A 259 6.62 -2.75 -11.61
C TYR A 259 5.36 -1.89 -11.53
N ALA A 260 5.07 -1.07 -12.54
CA ALA A 260 3.83 -0.28 -12.54
C ALA A 260 2.55 -1.14 -12.63
N LEU A 261 2.62 -2.32 -13.26
CA LEU A 261 1.46 -3.18 -13.50
C LEU A 261 1.39 -4.42 -12.60
N TRP A 262 2.52 -4.95 -12.15
CA TRP A 262 2.61 -6.25 -11.46
C TRP A 262 3.41 -6.21 -10.15
N ASP A 263 3.94 -5.04 -9.75
CA ASP A 263 4.79 -4.89 -8.56
C ASP A 263 5.98 -5.86 -8.52
N THR A 264 6.51 -6.26 -9.68
CA THR A 264 7.56 -7.27 -9.76
C THR A 264 8.37 -7.15 -11.04
N MET A 265 9.42 -7.96 -11.15
CA MET A 265 10.28 -8.04 -12.32
C MET A 265 9.53 -8.46 -13.60
N PRO A 266 10.06 -8.09 -14.79
CA PRO A 266 9.50 -8.55 -16.07
C PRO A 266 9.45 -10.08 -16.14
N ASP A 267 8.41 -10.60 -16.79
CA ASP A 267 8.37 -12.02 -17.13
C ASP A 267 9.23 -12.34 -18.36
N SER A 268 9.39 -13.62 -18.67
CA SER A 268 10.22 -14.06 -19.80
C SER A 268 9.76 -13.52 -21.15
N GLU A 269 8.46 -13.29 -21.33
CA GLU A 269 7.90 -12.70 -22.53
C GLU A 269 8.26 -11.21 -22.65
N LEU A 270 8.13 -10.44 -21.58
CA LEU A 270 8.45 -9.02 -21.60
C LEU A 270 9.96 -8.76 -21.75
N PHE A 271 10.82 -9.61 -21.15
CA PHE A 271 12.26 -9.57 -21.42
C PHE A 271 12.57 -9.84 -22.89
N ARG A 272 11.97 -10.89 -23.47
CA ARG A 272 12.16 -11.22 -24.88
C ARG A 272 11.66 -10.09 -25.79
N ALA A 273 10.53 -9.47 -25.47
CA ALA A 273 10.00 -8.35 -26.23
C ALA A 273 10.95 -7.14 -26.20
N ALA A 274 11.59 -6.88 -25.05
CA ALA A 274 12.63 -5.86 -24.95
C ALA A 274 13.85 -6.18 -25.83
N ASP A 275 14.33 -7.43 -25.77
CA ASP A 275 15.51 -7.87 -26.52
C ASP A 275 15.27 -7.91 -28.05
N SER A 276 14.04 -8.19 -28.49
CA SER A 276 13.69 -8.28 -29.91
C SER A 276 13.24 -6.97 -30.56
N GLY A 277 13.26 -5.84 -29.83
CA GLY A 277 12.78 -4.54 -30.34
C GLY A 277 11.26 -4.46 -30.45
N GLU A 278 10.53 -5.31 -29.71
CA GLU A 278 9.06 -5.33 -29.65
C GLU A 278 8.49 -4.37 -28.60
N LEU A 279 9.22 -3.31 -28.24
CA LEU A 279 8.79 -2.24 -27.33
C LEU A 279 9.11 -0.83 -27.88
N GLU A 280 9.39 -0.70 -29.18
CA GLU A 280 9.84 0.57 -29.77
C GLU A 280 8.67 1.50 -30.14
N THR A 281 7.53 0.92 -30.53
CA THR A 281 6.34 1.66 -30.97
C THR A 281 5.24 1.65 -29.92
N GLU A 282 4.37 2.67 -29.94
CA GLU A 282 3.22 2.74 -29.03
C GLU A 282 2.30 1.52 -29.19
N ALA A 283 2.09 1.03 -30.41
CA ALA A 283 1.25 -0.13 -30.68
C ALA A 283 1.80 -1.41 -30.01
N GLN A 284 3.13 -1.58 -30.05
CA GLN A 284 3.81 -2.70 -29.39
C GLN A 284 3.71 -2.60 -27.86
N VAL A 285 3.95 -1.41 -27.30
CA VAL A 285 3.82 -1.18 -25.85
C VAL A 285 2.38 -1.45 -25.39
N ARG A 286 1.36 -0.94 -26.09
CA ARG A 286 -0.05 -1.21 -25.78
C ARG A 286 -0.39 -2.70 -25.85
N ALA A 287 0.18 -3.44 -26.79
CA ALA A 287 -0.04 -4.88 -26.88
C ALA A 287 0.50 -5.61 -25.64
N GLN A 288 1.69 -5.23 -25.15
CA GLN A 288 2.24 -5.78 -23.91
C GLN A 288 1.44 -5.34 -22.68
N VAL A 289 1.02 -4.08 -22.58
CA VAL A 289 0.17 -3.61 -21.48
C VAL A 289 -1.13 -4.40 -21.39
N ARG A 290 -1.83 -4.61 -22.52
CA ARG A 290 -3.08 -5.41 -22.53
C ARG A 290 -2.86 -6.86 -22.11
N ARG A 291 -1.77 -7.47 -22.55
CA ARG A 291 -1.38 -8.82 -22.10
C ARG A 291 -1.16 -8.83 -20.59
N MET A 292 -0.46 -7.82 -20.06
CA MET A 292 -0.15 -7.72 -18.65
C MET A 292 -1.39 -7.46 -17.78
N LEU A 293 -2.33 -6.63 -18.26
CA LEU A 293 -3.61 -6.39 -17.61
C LEU A 293 -4.52 -7.63 -17.57
N ALA A 294 -4.27 -8.63 -18.43
CA ALA A 294 -5.00 -9.90 -18.41
C ALA A 294 -4.41 -10.93 -17.42
N ASP A 295 -3.26 -10.64 -16.81
CA ASP A 295 -2.60 -11.49 -15.81
C ASP A 295 -3.08 -11.14 -14.39
N ASP A 296 -3.24 -12.14 -13.53
CA ASP A 296 -3.78 -11.96 -12.18
C ASP A 296 -2.93 -11.01 -11.31
N ARG A 297 -1.62 -10.88 -11.59
CA ARG A 297 -0.77 -9.90 -10.90
C ARG A 297 -1.28 -8.46 -11.06
N ALA A 298 -1.89 -8.12 -12.21
CA ALA A 298 -2.46 -6.79 -12.41
C ALA A 298 -3.69 -6.54 -11.52
N ARG A 299 -4.42 -7.59 -11.15
CA ARG A 299 -5.56 -7.49 -10.23
C ARG A 299 -5.10 -7.11 -8.83
N GLU A 300 -4.03 -7.75 -8.34
CA GLU A 300 -3.43 -7.46 -7.02
C GLU A 300 -2.91 -6.01 -6.95
N THR A 301 -2.10 -5.58 -7.93
CA THR A 301 -1.57 -4.22 -8.00
C THR A 301 -2.68 -3.18 -8.11
N THR A 302 -3.72 -3.45 -8.90
CA THR A 302 -4.87 -2.55 -9.04
C THR A 302 -5.64 -2.41 -7.72
N ALA A 303 -5.92 -3.51 -7.01
CA ALA A 303 -6.57 -3.45 -5.70
C ALA A 303 -5.75 -2.63 -4.69
N ARG A 304 -4.44 -2.87 -4.63
CA ARG A 304 -3.50 -2.13 -3.76
C ARG A 304 -3.49 -0.63 -4.06
N PHE A 305 -3.46 -0.24 -5.34
CA PHE A 305 -3.56 1.16 -5.74
C PHE A 305 -4.84 1.81 -5.18
N HIS A 306 -5.99 1.15 -5.28
CA HIS A 306 -7.25 1.69 -4.78
C HIS A 306 -7.33 1.74 -3.25
N HIS A 307 -6.66 0.80 -2.56
CA HIS A 307 -6.50 0.87 -1.12
C HIS A 307 -5.67 2.07 -0.69
N ALA A 308 -4.51 2.29 -1.32
CA ALA A 308 -3.65 3.45 -1.05
C ALA A 308 -4.34 4.77 -1.39
N TRP A 309 -5.02 4.82 -2.55
CA TRP A 309 -5.80 5.97 -3.00
C TRP A 309 -6.83 6.40 -1.96
N LEU A 310 -7.64 5.46 -1.45
CA LEU A 310 -8.68 5.78 -0.48
C LEU A 310 -8.17 5.76 0.98
N GLY A 311 -6.91 5.38 1.20
CA GLY A 311 -6.30 5.22 2.53
C GLY A 311 -6.84 4.02 3.31
N THR A 312 -7.42 3.04 2.63
CA THR A 312 -8.13 1.92 3.28
C THR A 312 -7.22 0.78 3.72
N ASP A 313 -5.90 0.83 3.44
CA ASP A 313 -4.94 -0.05 4.10
C ASP A 313 -4.98 0.08 5.63
N ALA A 314 -5.34 1.28 6.13
CA ALA A 314 -5.53 1.54 7.54
C ALA A 314 -6.69 0.76 8.16
N VAL A 315 -7.59 0.16 7.36
CA VAL A 315 -8.68 -0.67 7.88
C VAL A 315 -8.16 -1.85 8.69
N LEU A 316 -6.94 -2.34 8.42
CA LEU A 316 -6.33 -3.46 9.14
C LEU A 316 -5.94 -3.11 10.59
N THR A 317 -5.95 -1.81 10.96
CA THR A 317 -5.53 -1.33 12.29
C THR A 317 -6.63 -0.58 13.07
N ILE A 318 -7.81 -0.33 12.48
CA ILE A 318 -8.91 0.39 13.15
C ILE A 318 -9.33 -0.28 14.46
N SER A 319 -9.57 0.47 15.53
CA SER A 319 -9.91 -0.12 16.83
C SER A 319 -11.31 0.32 17.30
N PRO A 320 -12.38 -0.23 16.70
CA PRO A 320 -13.75 0.09 17.07
C PRO A 320 -14.03 -0.31 18.52
N SER A 321 -14.86 0.48 19.19
CA SER A 321 -15.24 0.29 20.58
C SER A 321 -16.10 -0.96 20.75
N ARG A 322 -15.68 -1.84 21.67
CA ARG A 322 -16.51 -2.98 22.11
C ARG A 322 -17.84 -2.48 22.67
N GLU A 323 -17.81 -1.44 23.51
CA GLU A 323 -18.99 -0.92 24.18
C GLU A 323 -20.05 -0.45 23.18
N ALA A 324 -19.62 0.17 22.08
CA ALA A 324 -20.52 0.69 21.06
C ALA A 324 -21.03 -0.40 20.10
N HIS A 325 -20.17 -1.37 19.74
CA HIS A 325 -20.43 -2.21 18.56
C HIS A 325 -20.54 -3.71 18.83
N ALA A 326 -20.13 -4.21 20.00
CA ALA A 326 -20.10 -5.66 20.26
C ALA A 326 -21.47 -6.34 20.22
N ALA A 327 -22.53 -5.62 20.62
CA ALA A 327 -23.90 -6.14 20.59
C ALA A 327 -24.34 -6.56 19.18
N ARG A 328 -23.87 -5.87 18.14
CA ARG A 328 -24.13 -6.20 16.73
C ARG A 328 -23.61 -7.59 16.35
N PHE A 329 -22.55 -8.04 17.00
CA PHE A 329 -21.92 -9.35 16.79
C PHE A 329 -22.32 -10.38 17.85
N GLY A 330 -23.41 -10.11 18.60
CA GLY A 330 -23.92 -11.03 19.63
C GLY A 330 -23.07 -11.09 20.90
N LEU A 331 -22.16 -10.13 21.09
CA LEU A 331 -21.30 -10.04 22.27
C LEU A 331 -21.82 -9.00 23.26
N SER A 332 -21.50 -9.19 24.55
CA SER A 332 -21.84 -8.21 25.58
C SER A 332 -21.02 -6.92 25.41
N PRO A 333 -21.66 -5.72 25.40
CA PRO A 333 -20.97 -4.42 25.39
C PRO A 333 -20.04 -4.22 26.59
N VAL A 334 -20.48 -4.72 27.75
CA VAL A 334 -19.68 -4.71 28.99
C VAL A 334 -18.96 -6.05 29.07
N PRO A 335 -17.61 -6.09 29.02
CA PRO A 335 -16.88 -7.32 29.25
C PRO A 335 -17.19 -7.82 30.66
N THR A 336 -17.35 -9.13 30.82
CA THR A 336 -17.25 -9.71 32.17
C THR A 336 -15.84 -9.44 32.68
N SER A 337 -15.62 -9.42 34.00
CA SER A 337 -14.32 -9.06 34.60
C SER A 337 -13.18 -10.06 34.31
N SER A 338 -13.34 -10.91 33.31
CA SER A 338 -12.39 -11.92 32.84
C SER A 338 -11.43 -11.29 31.82
N ALA A 339 -10.15 -11.66 31.89
CA ALA A 339 -9.16 -11.25 30.89
C ALA A 339 -9.47 -11.82 29.49
N ALA A 340 -10.22 -12.92 29.39
CA ALA A 340 -10.59 -13.53 28.12
C ALA A 340 -11.51 -12.61 27.28
N ASP A 341 -12.32 -11.79 27.91
CA ASP A 341 -13.29 -10.94 27.22
C ASP A 341 -12.60 -9.77 26.50
N CYS A 342 -11.60 -9.16 27.14
CA CYS A 342 -10.87 -8.01 26.58
C CYS A 342 -9.79 -8.43 25.58
N ASP A 343 -9.10 -9.54 25.84
CA ASP A 343 -7.93 -9.93 25.06
C ASP A 343 -8.24 -10.95 23.95
N LEU A 344 -9.41 -11.61 23.98
CA LEU A 344 -9.74 -12.69 23.04
C LEU A 344 -11.05 -12.48 22.29
N GLU A 345 -12.18 -12.19 22.96
CA GLU A 345 -13.49 -12.17 22.28
C GLU A 345 -13.61 -11.05 21.23
N TRP A 346 -13.36 -9.79 21.64
CA TRP A 346 -13.51 -8.66 20.74
C TRP A 346 -12.44 -8.63 19.64
N PRO A 347 -11.13 -8.82 19.95
CA PRO A 347 -10.12 -8.97 18.91
C PRO A 347 -10.39 -10.15 17.96
N GLY A 348 -11.03 -11.22 18.44
CA GLY A 348 -11.39 -12.39 17.65
C GLY A 348 -12.50 -12.13 16.63
N VAL A 349 -13.31 -11.09 16.82
CA VAL A 349 -14.28 -10.61 15.82
C VAL A 349 -13.66 -9.52 14.95
N VAL A 350 -13.03 -8.52 15.57
CA VAL A 350 -12.52 -7.35 14.86
C VAL A 350 -11.38 -7.70 13.91
N GLY A 351 -10.46 -8.59 14.29
CA GLY A 351 -9.37 -9.02 13.40
C GLY A 351 -9.90 -9.57 12.06
N PRO A 352 -10.67 -10.67 12.07
CA PRO A 352 -11.32 -11.19 10.86
C PRO A 352 -12.21 -10.18 10.15
N LEU A 353 -12.97 -9.34 10.88
CA LEU A 353 -13.80 -8.31 10.26
C LEU A 353 -12.97 -7.34 9.40
N ARG A 354 -11.86 -6.82 9.91
CA ARG A 354 -10.99 -5.89 9.16
C ARG A 354 -10.50 -6.49 7.84
N HIS A 355 -10.11 -7.76 7.86
CA HIS A 355 -9.67 -8.46 6.64
C HIS A 355 -10.84 -8.72 5.67
N ALA A 356 -12.04 -9.00 6.16
CA ALA A 356 -13.23 -9.07 5.32
C ALA A 356 -13.57 -7.73 4.66
N LEU A 357 -13.44 -6.61 5.37
CA LEU A 357 -13.67 -5.28 4.81
C LEU A 357 -12.59 -4.90 3.77
N TYR A 358 -11.34 -5.29 4.02
CA TYR A 358 -10.26 -5.13 3.03
C TYR A 358 -10.55 -5.94 1.76
N ALA A 359 -10.92 -7.22 1.93
CA ALA A 359 -11.24 -8.13 0.82
C ALA A 359 -12.45 -7.67 0.01
N ASP A 360 -13.48 -7.11 0.64
CA ASP A 360 -14.64 -6.53 -0.03
C ASP A 360 -14.24 -5.49 -1.08
N LEU A 361 -13.50 -4.47 -0.64
CA LEU A 361 -13.08 -3.38 -1.52
C LEU A 361 -12.14 -3.89 -2.62
N SER A 362 -11.18 -4.76 -2.26
CA SER A 362 -10.28 -5.40 -3.23
C SER A 362 -11.05 -6.11 -4.35
N LEU A 363 -11.98 -7.00 -3.98
CA LEU A 363 -12.74 -7.80 -4.96
C LEU A 363 -13.72 -6.93 -5.76
N THR A 364 -14.33 -5.93 -5.14
CA THR A 364 -15.24 -5.00 -5.84
C THR A 364 -14.50 -4.20 -6.91
N VAL A 365 -13.32 -3.68 -6.59
CA VAL A 365 -12.45 -2.97 -7.54
C VAL A 365 -12.05 -3.89 -8.70
N ILE A 366 -11.58 -5.10 -8.39
CA ILE A 366 -11.17 -6.07 -9.40
C ILE A 366 -12.34 -6.44 -10.32
N ASP A 367 -13.50 -6.76 -9.74
CA ASP A 367 -14.71 -7.15 -10.46
C ASP A 367 -15.21 -6.01 -11.38
N ARG A 368 -15.18 -4.75 -10.93
CA ARG A 368 -15.62 -3.61 -11.76
C ARG A 368 -14.63 -3.20 -12.84
N ILE A 369 -13.32 -3.33 -12.58
CA ILE A 369 -12.29 -2.93 -13.55
C ILE A 369 -12.07 -4.00 -14.62
N PHE A 370 -11.95 -5.27 -14.22
CA PHE A 370 -11.54 -6.35 -15.13
C PHE A 370 -12.70 -7.18 -15.67
N GLU A 371 -13.76 -7.38 -14.87
CA GLU A 371 -14.95 -8.16 -15.28
C GLU A 371 -16.13 -7.26 -15.69
N GLY A 372 -16.06 -5.97 -15.35
CA GLY A 372 -17.10 -4.98 -15.55
C GLY A 372 -16.78 -3.95 -16.65
N PRO A 373 -17.48 -2.82 -16.65
CA PRO A 373 -17.27 -1.71 -17.59
C PRO A 373 -15.85 -1.11 -17.61
N GLY A 374 -15.04 -1.29 -16.56
CA GLY A 374 -13.69 -0.73 -16.53
C GLY A 374 -13.65 0.79 -16.34
N THR A 375 -14.72 1.43 -15.87
CA THR A 375 -14.82 2.90 -15.80
C THR A 375 -14.75 3.45 -14.39
N PHE A 376 -14.24 4.67 -14.25
CA PHE A 376 -14.23 5.39 -12.97
C PHE A 376 -15.65 5.73 -12.51
N THR A 377 -16.55 6.07 -13.43
CA THR A 377 -17.98 6.25 -13.09
C THR A 377 -18.56 5.00 -12.45
N GLU A 378 -18.31 3.82 -13.01
CA GLU A 378 -18.83 2.56 -12.46
C GLU A 378 -18.27 2.27 -11.06
N LEU A 379 -16.98 2.51 -10.81
CA LEU A 379 -16.39 2.33 -9.47
C LEU A 379 -17.11 3.15 -8.39
N LEU A 380 -17.56 4.35 -8.75
CA LEU A 380 -18.21 5.28 -7.82
C LEU A 380 -19.73 5.12 -7.74
N THR A 381 -20.33 4.26 -8.57
CA THR A 381 -21.80 4.12 -8.65
C THR A 381 -22.30 2.68 -8.59
N THR A 382 -21.40 1.68 -8.65
CA THR A 382 -21.74 0.25 -8.59
C THR A 382 -22.61 -0.10 -7.37
N ASP A 383 -23.60 -0.95 -7.59
CA ASP A 383 -24.40 -1.58 -6.53
C ASP A 383 -23.82 -2.92 -6.06
N VAL A 384 -22.73 -3.38 -6.66
CA VAL A 384 -22.10 -4.67 -6.34
C VAL A 384 -21.02 -4.50 -5.26
N GLY A 385 -20.96 -5.47 -4.35
CA GLY A 385 -19.90 -5.64 -3.36
C GLY A 385 -19.61 -7.11 -3.08
N TYR A 386 -18.73 -7.38 -2.11
CA TYR A 386 -18.42 -8.73 -1.65
C TYR A 386 -18.54 -8.84 -0.14
N ARG A 387 -19.14 -9.92 0.35
CA ARG A 387 -19.45 -10.08 1.77
C ARG A 387 -18.96 -11.43 2.29
N ALA A 388 -18.29 -11.39 3.44
CA ALA A 388 -18.04 -12.58 4.26
C ALA A 388 -19.04 -12.67 5.42
N SER A 389 -19.22 -13.87 5.99
CA SER A 389 -20.11 -14.10 7.14
C SER A 389 -19.85 -13.16 8.32
N VAL A 390 -18.58 -12.89 8.65
CA VAL A 390 -18.21 -11.96 9.74
C VAL A 390 -18.63 -10.50 9.46
N SER A 391 -18.75 -10.13 8.19
CA SER A 391 -19.13 -8.78 7.76
C SER A 391 -20.64 -8.61 7.54
N GLU A 392 -21.43 -9.69 7.58
CA GLU A 392 -22.90 -9.64 7.41
C GLU A 392 -23.58 -8.57 8.27
N PRO A 393 -23.25 -8.41 9.58
CA PRO A 393 -23.91 -7.41 10.40
C PRO A 393 -23.63 -5.95 10.00
N VAL A 394 -22.63 -5.72 9.14
CA VAL A 394 -22.23 -4.39 8.66
C VAL A 394 -22.87 -4.08 7.30
N PHE A 395 -23.00 -5.06 6.42
CA PHE A 395 -23.42 -4.83 5.03
C PHE A 395 -24.88 -4.42 4.88
N GLY A 396 -25.74 -4.76 5.84
CA GLY A 396 -27.18 -4.50 5.76
C GLY A 396 -27.88 -5.46 4.79
N ASP A 397 -28.98 -5.00 4.21
CA ASP A 397 -29.77 -5.78 3.27
C ASP A 397 -29.08 -5.84 1.89
N VAL A 398 -28.76 -7.06 1.47
CA VAL A 398 -28.13 -7.33 0.18
C VAL A 398 -28.76 -8.56 -0.45
N THR A 399 -28.73 -8.61 -1.78
CA THR A 399 -29.08 -9.81 -2.56
C THR A 399 -27.80 -10.56 -2.92
N VAL A 400 -27.73 -11.84 -2.58
CA VAL A 400 -26.60 -12.70 -2.96
C VAL A 400 -26.76 -13.11 -4.41
N ASP A 401 -25.68 -13.02 -5.18
CA ASP A 401 -25.63 -13.54 -6.54
C ASP A 401 -25.37 -15.05 -6.50
N GLU A 402 -26.42 -15.86 -6.56
CA GLU A 402 -26.32 -17.33 -6.45
C GLU A 402 -25.58 -17.98 -7.63
N GLU A 403 -25.42 -17.27 -8.76
CA GLU A 403 -24.69 -17.77 -9.93
C GLU A 403 -23.19 -17.45 -9.86
N ALA A 404 -22.79 -16.48 -9.03
CA ALA A 404 -21.40 -16.09 -8.87
C ALA A 404 -20.62 -17.08 -7.98
N GLU A 405 -19.39 -17.40 -8.40
CA GLU A 405 -18.51 -18.25 -7.59
C GLU A 405 -18.06 -17.52 -6.32
N THR A 406 -18.09 -18.24 -5.20
CA THR A 406 -17.54 -17.75 -3.93
C THR A 406 -16.02 -17.70 -3.98
N VAL A 407 -15.43 -16.55 -3.69
CA VAL A 407 -13.97 -16.40 -3.70
C VAL A 407 -13.39 -16.77 -2.33
N SER A 408 -12.37 -17.64 -2.31
CA SER A 408 -11.60 -17.93 -1.10
C SER A 408 -10.55 -16.85 -0.88
N TRP A 409 -10.60 -16.15 0.24
CA TRP A 409 -9.66 -15.09 0.59
C TRP A 409 -8.87 -15.43 1.86
N PRO A 410 -7.63 -15.90 1.76
CA PRO A 410 -6.79 -16.17 2.93
C PRO A 410 -6.37 -14.87 3.61
N TYR A 411 -6.23 -14.90 4.93
CA TYR A 411 -5.72 -13.76 5.71
C TYR A 411 -4.96 -14.22 6.95
N THR A 412 -4.06 -13.37 7.42
CA THR A 412 -3.29 -13.55 8.64
C THR A 412 -3.35 -12.28 9.49
N TYR A 413 -3.46 -12.44 10.80
CA TYR A 413 -3.52 -11.31 11.74
C TYR A 413 -2.90 -11.68 13.08
N VAL A 414 -2.57 -10.68 13.89
CA VAL A 414 -2.07 -10.90 15.25
C VAL A 414 -3.23 -11.03 16.22
N PHE A 415 -3.28 -12.14 16.93
CA PHE A 415 -4.29 -12.46 17.94
C PHE A 415 -3.62 -12.88 19.25
N ALA A 416 -3.85 -12.13 20.33
CA ALA A 416 -3.24 -12.38 21.64
C ALA A 416 -1.72 -12.60 21.57
N SER A 417 -1.02 -11.72 20.84
CA SER A 417 0.43 -11.78 20.60
C SER A 417 0.93 -13.02 19.85
N SER A 418 0.04 -13.74 19.18
CA SER A 418 0.36 -14.90 18.32
C SER A 418 -0.20 -14.68 16.91
N PRO A 419 0.49 -15.13 15.86
CA PRO A 419 -0.10 -15.15 14.52
C PRO A 419 -1.33 -16.08 14.49
N ALA A 420 -2.41 -15.61 13.89
CA ALA A 420 -3.59 -16.37 13.55
C ALA A 420 -3.86 -16.25 12.05
N ALA A 421 -4.45 -17.28 11.46
CA ALA A 421 -4.77 -17.34 10.03
C ALA A 421 -6.18 -17.86 9.82
N GLY A 422 -6.81 -17.44 8.73
CA GLY A 422 -8.12 -17.89 8.33
C GLY A 422 -8.33 -17.75 6.83
N VAL A 423 -9.49 -18.22 6.36
CA VAL A 423 -9.93 -18.04 4.98
C VAL A 423 -11.36 -17.55 5.00
N HIS A 424 -11.60 -16.38 4.42
CA HIS A 424 -12.95 -15.90 4.17
C HIS A 424 -13.52 -16.56 2.92
N ARG A 425 -14.83 -16.82 2.96
CA ARG A 425 -15.65 -17.12 1.79
C ARG A 425 -16.36 -15.82 1.42
N MET A 426 -15.94 -15.21 0.32
CA MET A 426 -16.46 -13.93 -0.16
C MET A 426 -17.56 -14.19 -1.17
N GLU A 427 -18.80 -13.87 -0.78
CA GLU A 427 -19.97 -13.95 -1.65
C GLU A 427 -20.13 -12.64 -2.42
N ARG A 428 -20.34 -12.72 -3.73
CA ARG A 428 -20.70 -11.55 -4.52
C ARG A 428 -22.14 -11.16 -4.20
N VAL A 429 -22.36 -9.89 -3.89
CA VAL A 429 -23.67 -9.37 -3.48
C VAL A 429 -24.02 -8.10 -4.25
N ARG A 430 -25.31 -7.81 -4.36
CA ARG A 430 -25.84 -6.50 -4.77
C ARG A 430 -26.53 -5.82 -3.61
N HIS A 431 -26.15 -4.59 -3.34
CA HIS A 431 -26.79 -3.70 -2.38
C HIS A 431 -28.23 -3.42 -2.83
N THR A 432 -29.19 -3.65 -1.93
CA THR A 432 -30.59 -3.35 -2.24
C THR A 432 -30.91 -1.90 -1.86
N GLY A 433 -31.59 -1.18 -2.75
CA GLY A 433 -32.00 0.21 -2.48
C GLY A 433 -30.91 1.24 -2.77
N THR A 434 -30.88 2.32 -1.98
CA THR A 434 -29.93 3.44 -2.11
C THR A 434 -28.94 3.51 -0.95
N GLU A 435 -28.92 2.48 -0.10
CA GLU A 435 -28.12 2.48 1.14
C GLU A 435 -26.63 2.41 0.88
N ARG A 436 -26.18 1.79 -0.21
CA ARG A 436 -24.78 1.74 -0.62
C ARG A 436 -24.67 1.78 -2.13
N ALA A 437 -23.77 2.62 -2.62
CA ALA A 437 -23.40 2.70 -4.02
C ALA A 437 -21.94 3.17 -4.11
N GLY A 438 -21.18 2.51 -4.97
CA GLY A 438 -19.77 2.80 -5.21
C GLY A 438 -18.85 2.49 -4.03
N ILE A 439 -17.56 2.50 -4.34
CA ILE A 439 -16.49 2.20 -3.37
C ILE A 439 -16.39 3.23 -2.23
N LEU A 440 -16.88 4.46 -2.43
CA LEU A 440 -16.87 5.51 -1.39
C LEU A 440 -17.81 5.22 -0.22
N SER A 441 -18.82 4.35 -0.42
CA SER A 441 -19.71 3.90 0.66
C SER A 441 -19.37 2.51 1.19
N SER A 442 -18.23 1.95 0.75
CA SER A 442 -17.74 0.67 1.25
C SER A 442 -17.47 0.75 2.76
N PRO A 443 -17.70 -0.33 3.52
CA PRO A 443 -17.44 -0.33 4.96
C PRO A 443 -15.99 0.02 5.32
N ALA A 444 -15.01 -0.37 4.48
CA ALA A 444 -13.61 -0.04 4.72
C ALA A 444 -13.34 1.48 4.71
N VAL A 445 -13.86 2.20 3.72
CA VAL A 445 -13.75 3.67 3.64
C VAL A 445 -14.45 4.32 4.82
N MET A 446 -15.65 3.87 5.14
CA MET A 446 -16.41 4.42 6.26
C MET A 446 -15.73 4.23 7.61
N ALA A 447 -15.11 3.07 7.82
CA ALA A 447 -14.49 2.72 9.10
C ALA A 447 -13.13 3.39 9.31
N VAL A 448 -12.35 3.62 8.25
CA VAL A 448 -11.09 4.38 8.33
C VAL A 448 -11.34 5.85 8.69
N GLY A 449 -12.43 6.44 8.17
CA GLY A 449 -12.86 7.79 8.51
C GLY A 449 -13.65 7.91 9.81
N ALA A 450 -13.48 7.02 10.79
CA ALA A 450 -14.29 7.00 12.01
C ALA A 450 -13.45 7.06 13.30
N TYR A 451 -14.11 7.42 14.41
CA TYR A 451 -13.61 7.25 15.76
C TYR A 451 -14.05 5.88 16.31
N PRO A 452 -13.51 5.44 17.46
CA PRO A 452 -13.92 4.17 18.06
C PRO A 452 -15.42 3.99 18.31
N VAL A 453 -16.16 5.05 18.68
CA VAL A 453 -17.61 4.98 18.95
C VAL A 453 -18.41 5.61 17.82
N HIS A 454 -18.06 6.82 17.41
CA HIS A 454 -18.84 7.62 16.46
C HIS A 454 -18.23 7.68 15.05
N PRO A 455 -19.05 7.84 14.00
CA PRO A 455 -18.52 8.18 12.69
C PRO A 455 -17.79 9.53 12.73
N GLY A 456 -16.85 9.74 11.82
CA GLY A 456 -16.08 10.97 11.71
C GLY A 456 -16.42 11.78 10.46
N PRO A 457 -17.40 12.70 10.50
CA PRO A 457 -17.72 13.55 9.35
C PRO A 457 -16.52 14.37 8.86
N ILE A 458 -15.73 14.90 9.79
CA ILE A 458 -14.52 15.68 9.46
C ILE A 458 -13.50 14.81 8.70
N PRO A 459 -12.99 13.70 9.25
CA PRO A 459 -12.01 12.87 8.53
C PRO A 459 -12.57 12.26 7.24
N ARG A 460 -13.86 11.88 7.17
CA ARG A 460 -14.50 11.43 5.91
C ARG A 460 -14.49 12.54 4.85
N GLY A 461 -14.87 13.77 5.21
CA GLY A 461 -14.87 14.90 4.29
C GLY A 461 -13.46 15.30 3.83
N VAL A 462 -12.48 15.29 4.74
CA VAL A 462 -11.06 15.51 4.42
C VAL A 462 -10.56 14.46 3.43
N ASN A 463 -10.88 13.17 3.65
CA ASN A 463 -10.48 12.10 2.75
C ASN A 463 -10.99 12.33 1.32
N ILE A 464 -12.25 12.74 1.14
CA ILE A 464 -12.79 13.09 -0.18
C ILE A 464 -12.04 14.29 -0.79
N LEU A 465 -11.83 15.37 -0.03
CA LEU A 465 -11.18 16.58 -0.56
C LEU A 465 -9.74 16.31 -0.99
N GLU A 466 -8.94 15.68 -0.14
CA GLU A 466 -7.51 15.50 -0.40
C GLU A 466 -7.24 14.38 -1.40
N ARG A 467 -7.98 13.25 -1.31
CA ARG A 467 -7.65 12.04 -2.08
C ARG A 467 -8.48 11.89 -3.36
N VAL A 468 -9.71 12.39 -3.37
CA VAL A 468 -10.63 12.24 -4.51
C VAL A 468 -10.70 13.51 -5.36
N LEU A 469 -10.53 14.67 -4.74
CA LEU A 469 -10.60 15.98 -5.41
C LEU A 469 -9.25 16.69 -5.50
N CYS A 470 -8.17 16.12 -4.93
CA CYS A 470 -6.81 16.68 -4.95
C CYS A 470 -6.73 18.11 -4.40
N MET A 471 -7.60 18.45 -3.45
CA MET A 471 -7.60 19.74 -2.78
C MET A 471 -6.69 19.70 -1.56
N ASP A 472 -5.60 20.46 -1.59
CA ASP A 472 -4.73 20.65 -0.43
C ASP A 472 -5.40 21.57 0.59
N LEU A 473 -5.70 21.03 1.77
CA LEU A 473 -6.28 21.75 2.90
C LEU A 473 -5.21 22.38 3.82
N GLY A 474 -3.95 21.94 3.70
CA GLY A 474 -2.88 22.26 4.63
C GLY A 474 -3.10 21.68 6.03
N LEU A 475 -2.22 22.07 6.96
CA LEU A 475 -2.33 21.63 8.35
C LEU A 475 -3.49 22.35 9.07
N PRO A 476 -4.22 21.65 9.97
CA PRO A 476 -5.22 22.30 10.80
C PRO A 476 -4.58 23.37 11.71
N PRO A 477 -5.35 24.37 12.16
CA PRO A 477 -4.87 25.35 13.14
C PRO A 477 -4.37 24.68 14.42
N GLU A 478 -3.35 25.26 15.07
CA GLU A 478 -2.81 24.76 16.35
C GLU A 478 -3.93 24.67 17.41
N GLY A 479 -4.05 23.51 18.06
CA GLY A 479 -5.04 23.24 19.09
C GLY A 479 -6.43 22.83 18.57
N ALA A 480 -6.60 22.64 17.25
CA ALA A 480 -7.87 22.18 16.67
C ALA A 480 -8.36 20.84 17.25
N GLU A 481 -7.44 19.96 17.66
CA GLU A 481 -7.74 18.68 18.31
C GLU A 481 -8.54 18.83 19.61
N GLY A 482 -8.37 19.95 20.32
CA GLY A 482 -9.11 20.26 21.55
C GLY A 482 -10.57 20.65 21.31
N ALA A 483 -10.95 20.96 20.07
CA ALA A 483 -12.31 21.32 19.70
C ALA A 483 -13.18 20.11 19.33
N LEU A 484 -12.58 18.92 19.15
CA LEU A 484 -13.31 17.72 18.76
C LEU A 484 -14.32 17.31 19.84
N PRO A 485 -15.55 16.92 19.45
CA PRO A 485 -16.53 16.41 20.40
C PRO A 485 -15.99 15.12 21.03
N PRO A 486 -16.30 14.85 22.32
CA PRO A 486 -15.83 13.64 22.98
C PRO A 486 -16.48 12.39 22.37
N ASP A 487 -15.69 11.34 22.19
CA ASP A 487 -16.11 10.06 21.62
C ASP A 487 -16.68 9.13 22.71
N LEU A 488 -17.92 9.39 23.11
CA LEU A 488 -18.60 8.75 24.25
C LEU A 488 -19.89 8.06 23.84
N THR A 489 -20.27 6.98 24.52
CA THR A 489 -21.52 6.22 24.26
C THR A 489 -22.77 6.88 24.83
N ASP A 490 -22.66 7.79 25.80
CA ASP A 490 -23.76 8.43 26.53
C ASP A 490 -24.10 9.83 25.99
N VAL A 491 -24.40 9.90 24.70
CA VAL A 491 -24.68 11.17 23.98
C VAL A 491 -26.14 11.20 23.50
N GLU A 492 -26.82 12.33 23.69
CA GLU A 492 -28.24 12.50 23.31
C GLU A 492 -28.45 13.29 22.00
N SER A 493 -27.42 13.99 21.50
CA SER A 493 -27.49 14.74 20.24
C SER A 493 -26.94 13.95 19.06
N THR A 494 -27.30 14.35 17.83
CA THR A 494 -26.72 13.75 16.63
C THR A 494 -25.25 14.11 16.49
N ASN A 495 -24.47 13.24 15.85
CA ASN A 495 -23.07 13.44 15.56
C ASN A 495 -22.86 14.69 14.69
N ARG A 496 -23.65 14.85 13.61
CA ARG A 496 -23.76 16.11 12.85
C ARG A 496 -23.89 17.36 13.73
N SER A 497 -24.85 17.38 14.66
CA SER A 497 -25.07 18.55 15.52
C SER A 497 -23.86 18.88 16.39
N ARG A 498 -23.16 17.86 16.91
CA ARG A 498 -21.93 18.05 17.68
C ARG A 498 -20.78 18.56 16.81
N THR A 499 -20.63 18.03 15.60
CA THR A 499 -19.63 18.50 14.64
C THR A 499 -19.87 19.97 14.27
N GLU A 500 -21.11 20.34 13.92
CA GLU A 500 -21.47 21.72 13.60
C GLU A 500 -21.16 22.67 14.76
N GLN A 501 -21.48 22.27 15.99
CA GLN A 501 -21.17 23.05 17.18
C GLN A 501 -19.65 23.22 17.38
N ALA A 502 -18.88 22.14 17.21
CA ALA A 502 -17.42 22.14 17.33
C ALA A 502 -16.73 23.04 16.29
N THR A 503 -17.30 23.12 15.08
CA THR A 503 -16.70 23.85 13.95
C THR A 503 -17.36 25.20 13.67
N ALA A 504 -18.23 25.69 14.56
CA ALA A 504 -19.01 26.92 14.35
C ALA A 504 -18.19 28.22 14.43
N SER A 505 -16.96 28.18 14.96
CA SER A 505 -16.12 29.37 15.03
C SER A 505 -15.75 29.86 13.64
N ALA A 506 -15.60 31.18 13.45
CA ALA A 506 -15.23 31.74 12.15
C ALA A 506 -13.90 31.19 11.60
N THR A 507 -12.96 30.86 12.50
CA THR A 507 -11.68 30.23 12.14
C THR A 507 -11.88 28.83 11.57
N CYS A 508 -12.75 28.01 12.19
CA CYS A 508 -13.01 26.66 11.73
C CYS A 508 -13.87 26.65 10.45
N ALA A 509 -14.91 27.49 10.40
CA ALA A 509 -15.83 27.56 9.26
C ALA A 509 -15.12 27.81 7.92
N ALA A 510 -14.01 28.56 7.92
CA ALA A 510 -13.21 28.84 6.72
C ALA A 510 -12.84 27.58 5.89
N CYS A 511 -12.54 26.47 6.56
CA CYS A 511 -12.29 25.18 5.91
C CYS A 511 -13.51 24.25 6.01
N HIS A 512 -14.21 24.26 7.14
CA HIS A 512 -15.31 23.34 7.41
C HIS A 512 -16.56 23.56 6.55
N ASP A 513 -16.73 24.74 5.96
CA ASP A 513 -17.78 25.00 4.95
C ASP A 513 -17.61 24.12 3.70
N ARG A 514 -16.41 23.55 3.47
CA ARG A 514 -16.14 22.58 2.40
C ARG A 514 -16.04 21.15 2.91
N ILE A 515 -15.44 20.96 4.10
CA ILE A 515 -15.20 19.63 4.68
C ILE A 515 -16.50 18.99 5.15
N ASN A 516 -17.27 19.69 5.98
CA ASN A 516 -18.41 19.12 6.68
C ASN A 516 -19.50 18.62 5.73
N PRO A 517 -19.90 19.35 4.67
CA PRO A 517 -20.91 18.87 3.72
C PRO A 517 -20.57 17.49 3.14
N LEU A 518 -19.31 17.27 2.73
CA LEU A 518 -18.86 15.99 2.20
C LEU A 518 -18.94 14.87 3.23
N GLY A 519 -18.57 15.16 4.48
CA GLY A 519 -18.69 14.22 5.60
C GLY A 519 -20.14 13.88 5.97
N PHE A 520 -21.01 14.89 6.00
CA PHE A 520 -22.42 14.73 6.39
C PHE A 520 -23.23 13.91 5.39
N ALA A 521 -22.84 13.87 4.11
CA ALA A 521 -23.44 12.95 3.14
C ALA A 521 -23.29 11.46 3.55
N PHE A 522 -22.31 11.13 4.39
CA PHE A 522 -22.07 9.78 4.91
C PHE A 522 -22.63 9.54 6.32
N GLU A 523 -23.44 10.45 6.87
CA GLU A 523 -23.96 10.29 8.24
C GLU A 523 -24.89 9.08 8.39
N SER A 524 -25.45 8.54 7.31
CA SER A 524 -26.19 7.26 7.37
C SER A 524 -25.32 6.03 7.61
N TYR A 525 -24.01 6.18 7.84
CA TYR A 525 -23.13 5.07 8.26
C TYR A 525 -22.49 5.33 9.62
N ASP A 526 -22.50 4.33 10.48
CA ASP A 526 -21.83 4.36 11.78
C ASP A 526 -20.31 4.20 11.66
N ALA A 527 -19.61 4.07 12.79
CA ALA A 527 -18.16 3.93 12.85
C ALA A 527 -17.60 2.64 12.21
N LEU A 528 -18.40 1.57 12.11
CA LEU A 528 -18.04 0.36 11.38
C LEU A 528 -18.45 0.41 9.91
N GLY A 529 -19.09 1.51 9.50
CA GLY A 529 -19.67 1.67 8.19
C GLY A 529 -21.04 1.02 8.04
N ALA A 530 -21.68 0.54 9.10
CA ALA A 530 -23.02 -0.06 9.04
C ALA A 530 -24.10 1.02 8.85
N TRP A 531 -25.15 0.71 8.06
CA TRP A 531 -26.24 1.65 7.81
C TRP A 531 -27.02 2.00 9.09
N ARG A 532 -27.50 3.23 9.19
CA ARG A 532 -28.35 3.73 10.27
C ARG A 532 -29.30 4.82 9.78
N ASP A 533 -30.56 4.75 10.22
CA ASP A 533 -31.55 5.81 10.01
C ASP A 533 -31.59 6.82 11.17
N THR A 534 -31.07 6.42 12.32
CA THR A 534 -31.05 7.24 13.53
C THR A 534 -29.66 7.33 14.16
N ASP A 535 -29.38 8.49 14.73
CA ASP A 535 -28.24 8.80 15.58
C ASP A 535 -28.72 9.09 17.00
N ASN A 536 -28.32 8.27 17.98
CA ASN A 536 -28.74 8.46 19.37
C ASN A 536 -30.27 8.59 19.52
N GLY A 537 -31.03 7.84 18.70
CA GLY A 537 -32.50 7.85 18.66
C GLY A 537 -33.13 9.02 17.91
N LEU A 538 -32.34 9.93 17.35
CA LEU A 538 -32.80 11.05 16.52
C LEU A 538 -32.60 10.72 15.03
N PRO A 539 -33.45 11.23 14.12
CA PRO A 539 -33.27 11.01 12.68
C PRO A 539 -31.93 11.52 12.17
N VAL A 540 -31.29 10.75 11.30
CA VAL A 540 -30.12 11.19 10.52
C VAL A 540 -30.58 12.13 9.40
N ASP A 541 -29.79 13.19 9.17
CA ASP A 541 -29.97 14.12 8.05
C ASP A 541 -28.66 14.17 7.23
N THR A 542 -28.74 13.68 5.99
CA THR A 542 -27.65 13.65 5.00
C THR A 542 -27.73 14.74 3.95
N SER A 543 -28.73 15.62 4.01
CA SER A 543 -28.94 16.66 3.01
C SER A 543 -27.94 17.80 3.17
N VAL A 544 -27.22 18.10 2.09
CA VAL A 544 -26.12 19.07 2.06
C VAL A 544 -26.01 19.77 0.69
N GLU A 545 -25.28 20.88 0.64
CA GLU A 545 -24.79 21.48 -0.60
C GLU A 545 -23.28 21.28 -0.69
N VAL A 546 -22.81 20.67 -1.78
CA VAL A 546 -21.39 20.40 -2.02
C VAL A 546 -20.93 21.23 -3.20
N ARG A 547 -19.70 21.76 -3.12
CA ARG A 547 -19.06 22.42 -4.26
C ARG A 547 -18.20 21.44 -5.05
N LEU A 548 -18.56 21.20 -6.30
CA LEU A 548 -17.81 20.38 -7.26
C LEU A 548 -17.68 21.15 -8.58
N ASP A 549 -16.50 21.15 -9.20
CA ASP A 549 -16.24 21.85 -10.47
C ASP A 549 -16.67 23.33 -10.43
N GLY A 550 -16.46 23.97 -9.27
CA GLY A 550 -16.84 25.37 -9.03
C GLY A 550 -18.35 25.63 -8.86
N THR A 551 -19.20 24.60 -8.89
CA THR A 551 -20.66 24.70 -8.79
C THR A 551 -21.17 24.12 -7.47
N LEU A 552 -22.17 24.76 -6.84
CA LEU A 552 -22.87 24.20 -5.68
C LEU A 552 -24.00 23.26 -6.15
N ILE A 553 -23.99 22.03 -5.64
CA ILE A 553 -24.92 20.96 -6.02
C ILE A 553 -25.60 20.44 -4.74
N PRO A 554 -26.94 20.35 -4.71
CA PRO A 554 -27.64 19.70 -3.61
C PRO A 554 -27.42 18.19 -3.68
N ILE A 555 -27.02 17.60 -2.55
CA ILE A 555 -26.74 16.17 -2.41
C ILE A 555 -27.53 15.65 -1.21
N ASP A 556 -28.09 14.45 -1.35
CA ASP A 556 -28.73 13.74 -0.26
C ASP A 556 -28.20 12.31 -0.19
N GLY A 557 -27.35 12.06 0.79
CA GLY A 557 -26.74 10.76 1.04
C GLY A 557 -25.54 10.43 0.15
N ALA A 558 -24.85 9.34 0.52
CA ALA A 558 -23.59 8.95 -0.09
C ALA A 558 -23.72 8.47 -1.54
N ALA A 559 -24.81 7.81 -1.91
CA ALA A 559 -25.04 7.38 -3.28
C ALA A 559 -25.15 8.57 -4.26
N ALA A 560 -25.88 9.62 -3.85
CA ALA A 560 -25.97 10.86 -4.63
C ALA A 560 -24.61 11.57 -4.70
N LEU A 561 -23.84 11.57 -3.60
CA LEU A 561 -22.48 12.12 -3.59
C LEU A 561 -21.56 11.37 -4.55
N GLY A 562 -21.55 10.03 -4.49
CA GLY A 562 -20.74 9.19 -5.38
C GLY A 562 -21.05 9.42 -6.85
N ALA A 563 -22.34 9.52 -7.21
CA ALA A 563 -22.76 9.85 -8.58
C ALA A 563 -22.34 11.27 -9.02
N ALA A 564 -22.37 12.25 -8.11
CA ALA A 564 -21.91 13.60 -8.40
C ALA A 564 -20.40 13.65 -8.62
N ILE A 565 -19.61 12.96 -7.78
CA ILE A 565 -18.15 12.84 -7.93
C ILE A 565 -17.79 12.09 -9.22
N ALA A 566 -18.50 11.01 -9.55
CA ALA A 566 -18.32 10.27 -10.80
C ALA A 566 -18.46 11.13 -12.05
N SER A 567 -19.32 12.15 -11.97
CA SER A 567 -19.58 13.10 -13.05
C SER A 567 -18.65 14.32 -13.02
N SER A 568 -17.76 14.41 -12.04
CA SER A 568 -16.90 15.57 -11.84
C SER A 568 -15.60 15.47 -12.63
N ASP A 569 -15.27 16.56 -13.33
CA ASP A 569 -14.03 16.68 -14.09
C ASP A 569 -12.83 16.75 -13.13
N GLU A 570 -12.94 17.52 -12.06
CA GLU A 570 -11.95 17.60 -10.97
C GLU A 570 -11.61 16.22 -10.40
N ALA A 571 -12.62 15.38 -10.12
CA ALA A 571 -12.41 14.05 -9.56
C ALA A 571 -11.71 13.09 -10.53
N ARG A 572 -12.13 13.06 -11.81
CA ARG A 572 -11.49 12.22 -12.84
C ARG A 572 -10.04 12.62 -13.07
N ARG A 573 -9.77 13.93 -13.11
CA ARG A 573 -8.40 14.45 -13.23
C ARG A 573 -7.55 14.06 -12.04
N CYS A 574 -8.08 14.15 -10.82
CA CYS A 574 -7.37 13.74 -9.61
C CYS A 574 -7.03 12.24 -9.60
N TYR A 575 -7.98 11.39 -9.99
CA TYR A 575 -7.74 9.95 -10.14
C TYR A 575 -6.63 9.65 -11.16
N ALA A 576 -6.68 10.29 -12.34
CA ALA A 576 -5.64 10.15 -13.35
C ALA A 576 -4.28 10.68 -12.87
N LEU A 577 -4.25 11.78 -12.12
CA LEU A 577 -3.03 12.33 -11.53
C LEU A 577 -2.38 11.33 -10.58
N HIS A 578 -3.15 10.72 -9.66
CA HIS A 578 -2.63 9.69 -8.76
C HIS A 578 -2.13 8.47 -9.53
N THR A 579 -2.82 8.05 -10.60
CA THR A 579 -2.38 6.93 -11.45
C THR A 579 -1.07 7.24 -12.17
N VAL A 580 -0.89 8.47 -12.68
CA VAL A 580 0.37 8.93 -13.29
C VAL A 580 1.49 8.95 -12.25
N ARG A 581 1.23 9.48 -11.05
CA ARG A 581 2.18 9.56 -9.94
C ARG A 581 2.70 8.19 -9.55
N THR A 582 1.82 7.22 -9.34
CA THR A 582 2.23 5.85 -8.95
C THR A 582 2.91 5.10 -10.08
N ALA A 583 2.41 5.21 -11.32
CA ALA A 583 3.02 4.53 -12.46
C ALA A 583 4.44 5.04 -12.74
N THR A 584 4.68 6.34 -12.55
CA THR A 584 5.99 6.96 -12.79
C THR A 584 6.87 7.01 -11.54
N GLY A 585 6.30 6.87 -10.34
CA GLY A 585 6.94 7.06 -9.03
C GLY A 585 7.38 8.51 -8.75
N ILE A 586 6.81 9.48 -9.46
CA ILE A 586 7.17 10.91 -9.37
C ILE A 586 5.97 11.70 -8.83
N ASP A 587 6.20 12.62 -7.88
CA ASP A 587 5.15 13.54 -7.42
C ASP A 587 4.91 14.68 -8.42
N TRP A 588 4.13 14.38 -9.46
CA TRP A 588 3.76 15.37 -10.46
C TRP A 588 2.85 16.47 -9.89
N ASP A 589 3.09 17.73 -10.27
CA ASP A 589 2.15 18.82 -10.04
C ASP A 589 0.91 18.67 -10.94
N ALA A 590 -0.27 18.93 -10.39
CA ALA A 590 -1.55 18.76 -11.07
C ALA A 590 -1.71 19.64 -12.33
N PHE A 591 -0.95 20.72 -12.42
CA PHE A 591 -0.97 21.68 -13.53
C PHE A 591 0.22 21.52 -14.48
N ASP A 592 1.02 20.47 -14.32
CA ASP A 592 2.16 20.23 -15.19
C ASP A 592 1.68 19.97 -16.64
N PRO A 593 2.18 20.75 -17.62
CA PRO A 593 1.75 20.60 -19.01
C PRO A 593 2.14 19.25 -19.63
N ARG A 594 3.13 18.54 -19.06
CA ARG A 594 3.62 17.24 -19.57
C ARG A 594 2.63 16.11 -19.30
N ILE A 595 1.89 16.16 -18.20
CA ILE A 595 0.88 15.16 -17.84
C ILE A 595 -0.51 15.51 -18.36
N THR A 596 -0.75 16.79 -18.65
CA THR A 596 -2.07 17.31 -19.07
C THR A 596 -2.73 16.49 -20.20
N PRO A 597 -2.03 16.05 -21.27
CA PRO A 597 -2.66 15.25 -22.32
C PRO A 597 -3.26 13.94 -21.82
N VAL A 598 -2.62 13.28 -20.85
CA VAL A 598 -3.12 12.03 -20.24
C VAL A 598 -4.32 12.30 -19.36
N LEU A 599 -4.28 13.37 -18.55
CA LEU A 599 -5.40 13.76 -17.68
C LEU A 599 -6.64 14.15 -18.50
N ASP A 600 -6.47 14.95 -19.56
CA ASP A 600 -7.55 15.39 -20.45
C ASP A 600 -8.18 14.21 -21.20
N ALA A 601 -7.35 13.26 -21.66
CA ALA A 601 -7.82 12.06 -22.35
C ALA A 601 -8.70 11.21 -21.42
N PHE A 602 -8.27 11.00 -20.18
CA PHE A 602 -9.04 10.22 -19.22
C PHE A 602 -10.35 10.90 -18.80
N GLN A 603 -10.32 12.22 -18.59
CA GLN A 603 -11.53 13.00 -18.28
C GLN A 603 -12.65 12.74 -19.31
N SER A 604 -12.27 12.61 -20.59
CA SER A 604 -13.20 12.33 -21.69
C SER A 604 -13.56 10.84 -21.86
N ASN A 605 -12.61 9.93 -21.63
CA ASN A 605 -12.75 8.51 -21.92
C ASN A 605 -13.32 7.69 -20.74
N ASP A 606 -13.02 8.09 -19.50
CA ASP A 606 -13.48 7.48 -18.24
C ASP A 606 -13.07 6.00 -18.03
N HIS A 607 -12.35 5.40 -18.97
CA HIS A 607 -11.97 3.98 -18.98
C HIS A 607 -10.56 3.76 -18.41
N ILE A 608 -10.48 3.08 -17.27
CA ILE A 608 -9.26 2.90 -16.46
C ILE A 608 -8.20 2.06 -17.18
N PRO A 609 -8.51 0.90 -17.81
CA PRO A 609 -7.50 0.17 -18.57
C PRO A 609 -6.88 1.00 -19.69
N THR A 610 -7.65 1.90 -20.32
CA THR A 610 -7.12 2.79 -21.36
C THR A 610 -6.24 3.89 -20.78
N LEU A 611 -6.57 4.44 -19.61
CA LEU A 611 -5.67 5.36 -18.90
C LEU A 611 -4.29 4.72 -18.67
N ILE A 612 -4.26 3.46 -18.25
CA ILE A 612 -3.00 2.74 -18.04
C ILE A 612 -2.21 2.57 -19.36
N GLU A 613 -2.89 2.22 -20.45
CA GLU A 613 -2.26 2.18 -21.77
C GLU A 613 -1.73 3.55 -22.23
N ASP A 614 -2.49 4.63 -21.98
CA ASP A 614 -2.13 6.00 -22.36
C ASP A 614 -0.92 6.50 -21.56
N ILE A 615 -0.85 6.19 -20.26
CA ILE A 615 0.33 6.43 -19.44
C ILE A 615 1.52 5.67 -20.02
N ALA A 616 1.39 4.37 -20.28
CA ALA A 616 2.50 3.52 -20.73
C ALA A 616 3.14 3.99 -22.06
N VAL A 617 2.36 4.59 -22.96
CA VAL A 617 2.88 5.12 -24.23
C VAL A 617 3.30 6.59 -24.18
N SER A 618 2.95 7.29 -23.10
CA SER A 618 3.22 8.72 -22.94
C SER A 618 4.72 9.02 -22.88
N HIS A 619 5.08 10.27 -23.18
CA HIS A 619 6.45 10.74 -23.04
C HIS A 619 6.94 10.62 -21.59
N ILE A 620 6.15 11.06 -20.61
CA ILE A 620 6.50 11.06 -19.18
C ILE A 620 6.85 9.66 -18.65
N PHE A 621 6.28 8.60 -19.22
CA PHE A 621 6.57 7.23 -18.81
C PHE A 621 7.77 6.62 -19.56
N ARG A 622 8.07 7.09 -20.77
CA ARG A 622 9.09 6.51 -21.66
C ARG A 622 10.41 7.26 -21.67
N THR A 623 10.52 8.36 -20.91
CA THR A 623 11.72 9.18 -20.82
C THR A 623 12.15 9.40 -19.37
N LEU A 624 13.43 9.72 -19.20
CA LEU A 624 14.04 10.27 -18.00
C LEU A 624 14.33 11.74 -18.21
N GLU A 625 14.20 12.53 -17.15
CA GLU A 625 14.76 13.85 -17.03
C GLU A 625 16.18 13.77 -16.47
N VAL A 626 17.08 14.43 -17.17
CA VAL A 626 18.47 14.54 -16.75
C VAL A 626 18.61 15.89 -16.07
N ALA A 627 19.13 15.90 -14.84
CA ALA A 627 19.44 17.16 -14.17
C ALA A 627 20.34 18.02 -15.10
N GLU A 628 20.00 19.31 -15.30
CA GLU A 628 20.93 20.22 -15.96
C GLU A 628 22.21 20.25 -15.12
N VAL A 629 23.30 19.69 -15.66
CA VAL A 629 24.63 19.85 -15.08
C VAL A 629 24.97 21.32 -15.26
N SER A 630 24.69 22.14 -14.25
CA SER A 630 25.13 23.54 -14.24
C SER A 630 26.65 23.58 -14.47
N PRO A 631 27.13 24.32 -15.49
CA PRO A 631 28.51 24.27 -15.95
C PRO A 631 29.56 24.80 -14.97
#